data_AF-A0A1G0F2N8-F1
#
_entry.id   AF-A0A1G0F2N8-F1
#
_cell.length_a   1.000
_cell.length_b   1.000
_cell.length_c   1.000
_cell.angle_alpha   90.00
_cell.angle_beta   90.00
_cell.angle_gamma   90.00
#
_symmetry.space_group_name_H-M   'P 1'
#
loop_
_entity.id
_entity.type
_entity.pdbx_description
1 polymer ?
#
loop_
_entity_poly.entity_id
_entity_poly.type
_entity_poly.pdbx_seq_one_letter_code
_entity_poly.pdbx_strand_id
1 'polypeptide(L)'
;MICLGLGALALSGYATIAAEPGATSPDGKGTQPAAETIKATAPANTPPVAVADSANMRKNTSVAINVLVNDYDPDPNITPAGQLDPASVRITTKPARGARMVVSETGMVTYAPRKNFKGTDVFYYTVKDKEGATSNPGKVTITVK
;
A
#
# COMPACT_ATOMS: atom_id res chain seq x y z
N MET A 1 10.98 18.42 -38.70
CA MET A 1 11.39 18.98 -37.40
C MET A 1 10.39 18.49 -36.38
N ILE A 2 10.89 17.74 -35.40
CA ILE A 2 10.28 17.35 -34.13
C ILE A 2 9.02 16.47 -34.20
N CYS A 3 9.27 15.17 -34.02
CA CYS A 3 8.33 14.22 -33.44
C CYS A 3 8.14 14.64 -31.96
N LEU A 4 6.95 15.11 -31.58
CA LEU A 4 6.60 15.41 -30.19
C LEU A 4 5.53 14.42 -29.74
N GLY A 5 5.96 13.53 -28.84
CA GLY A 5 5.15 12.47 -28.27
C GLY A 5 3.90 12.99 -27.57
N LEU A 6 2.82 12.24 -27.79
CA LEU A 6 1.50 12.45 -27.19
C LEU A 6 1.61 12.27 -25.67
N GLY A 7 1.51 13.37 -24.92
CA GLY A 7 1.31 13.35 -23.48
C GLY A 7 -0.15 13.04 -23.17
N ALA A 8 -0.47 11.77 -22.95
CA ALA A 8 -1.76 11.39 -22.39
C ALA A 8 -1.77 11.74 -20.89
N LEU A 9 -2.44 12.82 -20.50
CA LEU A 9 -2.85 13.01 -19.10
C LEU A 9 -4.05 12.10 -18.87
N ALA A 10 -3.82 10.93 -18.29
CA ALA A 10 -4.90 10.11 -17.78
C ALA A 10 -5.43 10.75 -16.49
N LEU A 11 -6.58 11.44 -16.57
CA LEU A 11 -7.47 11.52 -15.42
C LEU A 11 -8.16 10.16 -15.28
N SER A 12 -8.25 9.67 -14.05
CA SER A 12 -8.89 8.41 -13.70
C SER A 12 -10.24 8.24 -14.42
N GLY A 13 -10.29 7.29 -15.36
CA GLY A 13 -11.52 6.78 -15.97
C GLY A 13 -11.66 6.94 -17.48
N TYR A 14 -10.99 7.88 -18.14
CA TYR A 14 -11.13 8.10 -19.59
C TYR A 14 -9.82 8.55 -20.22
N ALA A 15 -9.35 7.81 -21.23
CA ALA A 15 -8.32 8.28 -22.14
C ALA A 15 -9.00 8.76 -23.42
N THR A 16 -9.05 10.07 -23.63
CA THR A 16 -9.39 10.62 -24.94
C THR A 16 -8.11 10.62 -25.79
N ILE A 17 -7.98 9.66 -26.69
CA ILE A 17 -7.02 9.77 -27.79
C ILE A 17 -7.54 10.88 -28.72
N ALA A 18 -6.88 12.04 -28.70
CA ALA A 18 -7.13 13.07 -29.70
C ALA A 18 -6.74 12.51 -31.07
N ALA A 19 -7.69 12.42 -31.99
CA ALA A 19 -7.37 12.22 -33.39
C ALA A 19 -6.50 13.41 -33.85
N GLU A 20 -5.43 13.16 -34.61
CA GLU A 20 -4.61 14.24 -35.16
C GLU A 20 -5.50 15.19 -35.97
N PRO A 21 -5.47 16.51 -35.71
CA PRO A 21 -6.20 17.46 -36.55
C PRO A 21 -5.51 17.52 -37.92
N GLY A 22 -6.07 16.87 -38.94
CA GLY A 22 -5.65 17.08 -40.33
C GLY A 22 -5.49 15.85 -41.24
N ALA A 23 -5.79 14.64 -40.80
CA ALA A 23 -5.82 13.50 -41.72
C ALA A 23 -7.06 13.56 -42.63
N THR A 24 -6.94 14.19 -43.79
CA THR A 24 -7.92 14.06 -44.87
C THR A 24 -7.74 12.71 -45.55
N SER A 25 -8.81 11.90 -45.59
CA SER A 25 -8.84 10.72 -46.45
C SER A 25 -8.71 11.18 -47.92
N PRO A 26 -7.79 10.60 -48.73
CA PRO A 26 -7.54 11.05 -50.11
C PRO A 26 -8.73 10.82 -51.08
N ASP A 27 -9.80 10.16 -50.65
CA ASP A 27 -10.95 9.78 -51.46
C ASP A 27 -12.19 10.70 -51.32
N GLY A 28 -12.10 11.77 -50.52
CA GLY A 28 -13.13 12.82 -50.47
C GLY A 28 -14.46 12.40 -49.82
N LYS A 29 -14.51 11.31 -49.05
CA LYS A 29 -15.70 10.90 -48.28
C LYS A 29 -15.52 11.27 -46.80
N GLY A 30 -15.61 12.56 -46.51
CA GLY A 30 -15.49 13.09 -45.15
C GLY A 30 -16.66 12.69 -44.25
N THR A 31 -16.50 11.61 -43.50
CA THR A 31 -17.08 11.50 -42.15
C THR A 31 -15.94 11.05 -41.25
N GLN A 32 -15.48 11.95 -40.38
CA GLN A 32 -14.52 11.58 -39.35
C GLN A 32 -15.23 10.56 -38.43
N PRO A 33 -14.69 9.35 -38.23
CA PRO A 33 -15.28 8.43 -37.27
C PRO A 33 -15.36 9.13 -35.92
N ALA A 34 -16.52 9.02 -35.26
CA ALA A 34 -16.74 9.59 -33.95
C ALA A 34 -15.60 9.15 -33.01
N ALA A 35 -15.13 10.07 -32.16
CA ALA A 35 -14.11 9.75 -31.17
C ALA A 35 -14.59 8.57 -30.31
N GLU A 36 -13.94 7.42 -30.46
CA GLU A 36 -14.25 6.24 -29.65
C GLU A 36 -13.76 6.51 -28.23
N THR A 37 -14.71 6.59 -27.30
CA THR A 37 -14.39 6.68 -25.88
C THR A 37 -14.00 5.29 -25.41
N ILE A 38 -12.69 5.01 -25.34
CA ILE A 38 -12.21 3.78 -24.71
C ILE A 38 -12.30 3.96 -23.20
N LYS A 39 -13.23 3.22 -22.57
CA LYS A 39 -13.31 3.11 -21.11
C LYS A 39 -12.10 2.31 -20.63
N ALA A 40 -11.02 3.01 -20.30
CA ALA A 40 -9.91 2.41 -19.56
C ALA A 40 -10.43 2.01 -18.17
N THR A 41 -10.47 0.72 -17.89
CA THR A 41 -10.78 0.24 -16.54
C THR A 41 -9.49 0.33 -15.72
N ALA A 42 -9.56 0.95 -14.55
CA ALA A 42 -8.43 0.99 -13.63
C ALA A 42 -7.97 -0.45 -13.32
N PRO A 43 -6.66 -0.67 -13.07
CA PRO A 43 -6.20 -1.97 -12.60
C PRO A 43 -6.94 -2.34 -11.30
N ALA A 44 -7.16 -3.64 -11.09
CA ALA A 44 -7.77 -4.13 -9.86
C ALA A 44 -6.83 -3.87 -8.68
N ASN A 45 -7.38 -3.43 -7.55
CA ASN A 45 -6.63 -3.19 -6.31
C ASN A 45 -6.03 -4.51 -5.78
N THR A 46 -4.73 -4.51 -5.53
CA THR A 46 -3.96 -5.63 -4.99
C THR A 46 -3.70 -5.38 -3.51
N PRO A 47 -3.94 -6.36 -2.61
CA PRO A 47 -3.69 -6.14 -1.19
C PRO A 47 -2.21 -5.87 -0.88
N PRO A 48 -1.92 -5.11 0.19
CA PRO A 48 -0.55 -4.86 0.61
C PRO A 48 0.21 -6.13 1.00
N VAL A 49 1.54 -6.04 0.95
CA VAL A 49 2.45 -7.08 1.41
C VAL A 49 3.12 -6.64 2.70
N ALA A 50 2.80 -7.34 3.80
CA ALA A 50 3.46 -7.17 5.09
C ALA A 50 4.69 -8.07 5.19
N VAL A 51 5.83 -7.49 5.53
CA VAL A 51 7.13 -8.18 5.64
C VAL A 51 7.47 -8.38 7.12
N ALA A 52 8.21 -9.44 7.44
CA ALA A 52 8.51 -9.78 8.82
C ALA A 52 9.46 -8.76 9.50
N ASP A 53 9.18 -8.48 10.77
CA ASP A 53 9.94 -7.55 11.62
C ASP A 53 10.65 -8.24 12.76
N SER A 54 11.67 -7.57 13.30
CA SER A 54 12.29 -7.96 14.56
C SER A 54 12.73 -6.78 15.42
N ALA A 55 12.68 -6.96 16.74
CA ALA A 55 13.14 -5.96 17.71
C ALA A 55 13.89 -6.61 18.88
N ASN A 56 14.90 -5.92 19.39
CA ASN A 56 15.60 -6.28 20.63
C ASN A 56 15.35 -5.22 21.69
N MET A 57 15.11 -5.63 22.93
CA MET A 57 14.89 -4.70 24.04
C MET A 57 15.40 -5.26 25.37
N ARG A 58 15.52 -4.38 26.36
CA ARG A 58 15.78 -4.77 27.76
C ARG A 58 14.46 -5.15 28.44
N LYS A 59 14.50 -6.10 29.37
CA LYS A 59 13.35 -6.36 30.24
C LYS A 59 12.93 -5.11 31.03
N ASN A 60 11.66 -5.03 31.41
CA ASN A 60 11.09 -3.94 32.21
C ASN A 60 11.11 -2.55 31.54
N THR A 61 11.38 -2.47 30.23
CA THR A 61 11.20 -1.25 29.43
C THR A 61 10.08 -1.45 28.41
N SER A 62 9.68 -0.40 27.71
CA SER A 62 8.85 -0.50 26.50
C SER A 62 9.69 -0.24 25.25
N VAL A 63 9.23 -0.70 24.10
CA VAL A 63 9.83 -0.39 22.79
C VAL A 63 8.73 0.01 21.81
N ALA A 64 8.98 1.05 21.02
CA ALA A 64 8.13 1.43 19.88
C ALA A 64 8.73 0.82 18.61
N ILE A 65 7.90 0.12 17.84
CA ILE A 65 8.28 -0.60 16.62
C ILE A 65 7.48 0.01 15.48
N ASN A 66 8.16 0.52 14.47
CA ASN A 66 7.51 0.89 13.21
C ASN A 66 7.50 -0.35 12.31
N VAL A 67 6.34 -1.01 12.24
CA VAL A 67 6.17 -2.26 11.49
C VAL A 67 6.03 -2.03 9.98
N LEU A 68 5.84 -0.79 9.53
CA LEU A 68 5.53 -0.48 8.13
C LEU A 68 6.76 -0.13 7.28
N VAL A 69 7.96 -0.13 7.86
CA VAL A 69 9.18 0.37 7.18
C VAL A 69 9.55 -0.46 5.94
N ASN A 70 9.34 -1.77 6.02
CA ASN A 70 9.65 -2.75 4.98
C ASN A 70 8.40 -3.32 4.29
N ASP A 71 7.21 -2.82 4.64
CA ASP A 71 5.95 -3.15 4.00
C ASP A 71 5.77 -2.34 2.73
N TYR A 72 5.01 -2.87 1.78
CA TYR A 72 4.71 -2.15 0.54
C TYR A 72 3.37 -2.60 -0.05
N ASP A 73 2.80 -1.73 -0.88
CA ASP A 73 1.68 -2.08 -1.74
C ASP A 73 2.18 -2.36 -3.17
N PRO A 74 1.81 -3.49 -3.80
CA PRO A 74 2.23 -3.81 -5.17
C PRO A 74 1.64 -2.89 -6.25
N ASP A 75 0.56 -2.16 -5.99
CA ASP A 75 -0.12 -1.37 -7.01
C ASP A 75 0.73 -0.16 -7.44
N PRO A 76 1.20 -0.11 -8.70
CA PRO A 76 2.14 0.91 -9.13
C PRO A 76 1.42 2.24 -9.40
N ASN A 77 1.79 3.28 -8.65
CA ASN A 77 1.48 4.69 -8.96
C ASN A 77 -0.02 5.04 -9.10
N ILE A 78 -0.93 4.17 -8.66
CA ILE A 78 -2.34 4.53 -8.51
C ILE A 78 -2.50 5.11 -7.11
N THR A 79 -2.66 6.42 -7.02
CA THR A 79 -3.06 7.05 -5.76
C THR A 79 -4.58 6.98 -5.66
N PRO A 80 -5.16 6.36 -4.62
CA PRO A 80 -4.50 6.01 -3.36
C PRO A 80 -4.12 4.52 -3.19
N ALA A 81 -4.48 3.62 -4.12
CA ALA A 81 -4.22 2.17 -4.08
C ALA A 81 -2.80 1.79 -3.60
N GLY A 82 -1.77 2.37 -4.21
CA GLY A 82 -0.37 2.05 -3.90
C GLY A 82 0.16 2.63 -2.58
N GLN A 83 -0.71 3.10 -1.68
CA GLN A 83 -0.34 3.68 -0.40
C GLN A 83 -0.97 2.89 0.75
N LEU A 84 -0.09 2.40 1.64
CA LEU A 84 -0.51 1.91 2.95
C LEU A 84 -1.27 3.01 3.71
N ASP A 85 -2.27 2.60 4.48
CA ASP A 85 -2.92 3.42 5.50
C ASP A 85 -2.36 3.07 6.89
N PRO A 86 -1.42 3.86 7.45
CA PRO A 86 -0.81 3.55 8.74
C PRO A 86 -1.80 3.50 9.90
N ALA A 87 -2.90 4.24 9.82
CA ALA A 87 -3.93 4.26 10.85
C ALA A 87 -4.74 2.95 10.90
N SER A 88 -4.62 2.11 9.88
CA SER A 88 -5.29 0.81 9.76
C SER A 88 -4.52 -0.36 10.38
N VAL A 89 -3.31 -0.14 10.92
CA VAL A 89 -2.53 -1.22 11.56
C VAL A 89 -3.33 -1.83 12.71
N ARG A 90 -3.52 -3.15 12.69
CA ARG A 90 -4.23 -3.89 13.75
C ARG A 90 -3.47 -5.14 14.15
N ILE A 91 -3.41 -5.40 15.45
CA ILE A 91 -2.85 -6.64 15.99
C ILE A 91 -3.87 -7.76 15.83
N THR A 92 -3.53 -8.78 15.05
CA THR A 92 -4.39 -9.94 14.78
C THR A 92 -4.15 -11.07 15.78
N THR A 93 -2.90 -11.26 16.21
CA THR A 93 -2.53 -12.23 17.24
C THR A 93 -1.62 -11.58 18.25
N LYS A 94 -2.04 -11.60 19.53
CA LYS A 94 -1.26 -11.04 20.63
C LYS A 94 -0.09 -11.96 21.02
N PRO A 95 0.97 -11.39 21.63
CA PRO A 95 2.07 -12.15 22.18
C PRO A 95 1.61 -13.15 23.24
N ALA A 96 2.11 -14.39 23.16
CA ALA A 96 1.67 -15.49 24.01
C ALA A 96 1.99 -15.27 25.50
N ARG A 97 3.00 -14.44 25.80
CA ARG A 97 3.45 -14.17 27.16
C ARG A 97 2.72 -12.99 27.81
N GLY A 98 1.69 -12.44 27.17
CA GLY A 98 0.73 -11.50 27.78
C GLY A 98 1.26 -10.08 27.93
N ALA A 99 1.96 -9.57 26.91
CA ALA A 99 2.44 -8.19 26.88
C ALA A 99 1.31 -7.17 26.64
N ARG A 100 1.51 -5.93 27.11
CA ARG A 100 0.65 -4.80 26.75
C ARG A 100 1.10 -4.25 25.40
N MET A 101 0.13 -4.02 24.51
CA MET A 101 0.36 -3.45 23.19
C MET A 101 -0.53 -2.23 22.98
N VAL A 102 0.02 -1.20 22.36
CA VAL A 102 -0.72 0.00 21.91
C VAL A 102 -0.30 0.28 20.48
N VAL A 103 -1.26 0.48 19.58
CA VAL A 103 -1.02 0.89 18.20
C VAL A 103 -1.39 2.36 18.07
N SER A 104 -0.49 3.18 17.53
CA SER A 104 -0.78 4.58 17.23
C SER A 104 -1.44 4.73 15.85
N GLU A 105 -2.00 5.90 15.59
CA GLU A 105 -2.54 6.27 14.27
C GLU A 105 -1.45 6.37 13.18
N THR A 106 -0.18 6.43 13.57
CA THR A 106 0.97 6.42 12.66
C THR A 106 1.48 5.01 12.33
N GLY A 107 0.80 3.97 12.82
CA GLY A 107 1.22 2.57 12.62
C GLY A 107 2.34 2.10 13.55
N MET A 108 2.78 2.93 14.50
CA MET A 108 3.76 2.50 15.51
C MET A 108 3.11 1.58 16.55
N VAL A 109 3.73 0.44 16.79
CA VAL A 109 3.33 -0.53 17.81
C VAL A 109 4.24 -0.39 19.02
N THR A 110 3.68 0.05 20.15
CA THR A 110 4.36 0.05 21.43
C THR A 110 4.16 -1.29 22.12
N TYR A 111 5.26 -2.00 22.40
CA TYR A 111 5.27 -3.26 23.14
C TYR A 111 5.86 -3.06 24.54
N ALA A 112 5.15 -3.53 25.56
CA ALA A 112 5.59 -3.57 26.94
C ALA A 112 5.44 -5.00 27.51
N PRO A 113 6.55 -5.73 27.73
CA PRO A 113 6.51 -7.09 28.24
C PRO A 113 6.04 -7.11 29.71
N ARG A 114 5.60 -8.28 30.18
CA ARG A 114 5.35 -8.48 31.62
C ARG A 114 6.62 -8.24 32.43
N LYS A 115 6.44 -7.78 33.66
CA LYS A 115 7.54 -7.53 34.59
C LYS A 115 8.44 -8.77 34.69
N ASN A 116 9.74 -8.56 34.59
CA ASN A 116 10.81 -9.54 34.63
C ASN A 116 10.82 -10.60 33.51
N PHE A 117 9.97 -10.49 32.49
CA PHE A 117 10.01 -11.37 31.33
C PHE A 117 11.37 -11.28 30.61
N LYS A 118 11.89 -12.44 30.20
CA LYS A 118 13.06 -12.60 29.34
C LYS A 118 12.76 -13.69 28.32
N GLY A 119 13.34 -13.57 27.14
CA GLY A 119 13.18 -14.51 26.04
C GLY A 119 12.49 -13.88 24.84
N THR A 120 11.99 -14.74 23.95
CA THR A 120 11.37 -14.33 22.70
C THR A 120 9.85 -14.32 22.81
N ASP A 121 9.23 -13.30 22.25
CA ASP A 121 7.78 -13.22 22.06
C ASP A 121 7.46 -12.87 20.60
N VAL A 122 6.26 -13.25 20.15
CA VAL A 122 5.86 -13.09 18.74
C VAL A 122 4.44 -12.56 18.70
N PHE A 123 4.20 -11.55 17.87
CA PHE A 123 2.85 -11.11 17.53
C PHE A 123 2.68 -10.98 16.02
N TYR A 124 1.42 -10.90 15.60
CA TYR A 124 1.06 -10.68 14.20
C TYR A 124 0.18 -9.46 14.04
N TYR A 125 0.35 -8.76 12.93
CA TYR A 125 -0.48 -7.61 12.55
C TYR A 125 -0.93 -7.71 11.10
N THR A 126 -1.86 -6.85 10.73
CA THR A 126 -2.22 -6.54 9.34
C THR A 126 -2.29 -5.03 9.17
N VAL A 127 -2.09 -4.56 7.94
CA VAL A 127 -2.32 -3.18 7.51
C VAL A 127 -3.20 -3.20 6.27
N LYS A 128 -3.91 -2.11 6.02
CA LYS A 128 -4.69 -1.91 4.79
C LYS A 128 -4.01 -0.90 3.89
N ASP A 129 -4.29 -0.99 2.59
CA ASP A 129 -4.14 0.13 1.68
C ASP A 129 -5.26 1.16 1.91
N LYS A 130 -5.17 2.29 1.21
CA LYS A 130 -6.18 3.36 1.26
C LYS A 130 -7.48 3.04 0.50
N GLU A 131 -7.53 1.96 -0.28
CA GLU A 131 -8.76 1.45 -0.91
C GLU A 131 -9.49 0.43 -0.01
N GLY A 132 -8.85 0.00 1.08
CA GLY A 132 -9.38 -0.84 2.13
C GLY A 132 -9.02 -2.33 2.04
N ALA A 133 -8.21 -2.78 1.07
CA ALA A 133 -7.78 -4.18 1.05
C ALA A 133 -6.75 -4.45 2.15
N THR A 134 -6.75 -5.68 2.66
CA THR A 134 -5.99 -6.06 3.87
C THR A 134 -4.81 -6.94 3.52
N SER A 135 -3.65 -6.63 4.09
CA SER A 135 -2.40 -7.35 3.87
C SER A 135 -2.45 -8.81 4.32
N ASN A 136 -1.46 -9.59 3.89
CA ASN A 136 -1.10 -10.81 4.61
C ASN A 136 -0.70 -10.49 6.07
N PRO A 137 -0.75 -11.47 6.99
CA PRO A 137 -0.25 -11.25 8.35
C PRO A 137 1.26 -10.99 8.37
N GLY A 138 1.67 -9.84 8.90
CA GLY A 138 3.07 -9.52 9.21
C GLY A 138 3.48 -10.12 10.55
N LYS A 139 4.62 -10.82 10.59
CA LYS A 139 5.16 -11.45 11.82
C LYS A 139 6.18 -10.53 12.46
N VAL A 140 6.01 -10.22 13.74
CA VAL A 140 7.00 -9.46 14.53
C VAL A 140 7.60 -10.34 15.61
N THR A 141 8.92 -10.45 15.62
CA THR A 141 9.68 -11.23 16.63
C THR A 141 10.41 -10.29 17.58
N ILE A 142 10.08 -10.36 18.88
CA ILE A 142 10.72 -9.52 19.90
C ILE A 142 11.61 -10.38 20.77
N THR A 143 12.87 -9.96 20.97
CA THR A 143 13.79 -10.59 21.91
C THR A 143 14.03 -9.66 23.11
N VAL A 144 13.64 -10.13 24.29
CA VAL A 144 13.77 -9.41 25.57
C VAL A 144 14.95 -9.96 26.36
N LYS A 145 15.94 -9.10 26.63
CA LYS A 145 17.20 -9.45 27.32
C LYS A 145 17.27 -8.91 28.75
#